data_AF-A0A3C0KFH0-F1
#
_entry.id   AF-A0A3C0KFH0-F1
#
_cell.length_a   1.000
_cell.length_b   1.000
_cell.length_c   1.000
_cell.angle_alpha   90.00
_cell.angle_beta   90.00
_cell.angle_gamma   90.00
#
_symmetry.space_group_name_H-M   'P 1'
#
loop_
_entity.id
_entity.type
_entity.pdbx_description
1 polymer ?
#
loop_
_entity_poly.entity_id
_entity_poly.type
_entity_poly.pdbx_seq_one_letter_code
_entity_poly.pdbx_strand_id
1 'polypeptide(L)'
;MDTQHPLPLLGGMSPAQFMRRHWQKKPLLVRQAVPEFAPPVLRADLFALAGQEGVESRLVQQINDGWKLRHGPFQRRSLPGLQTPRWTLLVQGVDLHNDRIHALMNQFRFVPDARLDDLMISYATDGGGVGPHFDS
;
A
#
# COMPACT_ATOMS: atom_id res chain seq x y z
N MET A 1 -6.50 -4.97 -22.67
CA MET A 1 -5.41 -3.96 -22.59
C MET A 1 -4.38 -4.30 -23.67
N ASP A 2 -3.85 -3.30 -24.37
CA ASP A 2 -2.75 -3.49 -25.31
C ASP A 2 -1.43 -3.68 -24.55
N THR A 3 -0.74 -4.80 -24.77
CA THR A 3 0.48 -5.17 -24.03
C THR A 3 1.78 -4.75 -24.72
N GLN A 4 1.69 -4.13 -25.90
CA GLN A 4 2.83 -3.67 -26.70
C GLN A 4 3.11 -2.18 -26.54
N HIS A 5 2.14 -1.41 -26.07
CA HIS A 5 2.32 0.03 -25.85
C HIS A 5 3.09 0.33 -24.55
N PRO A 6 4.11 1.21 -24.59
CA PRO A 6 4.81 1.71 -23.42
C PRO A 6 3.89 2.35 -22.38
N LEU A 7 4.15 2.08 -21.09
CA LEU A 7 3.45 2.70 -19.97
C LEU A 7 4.43 3.48 -19.06
N PRO A 8 4.10 4.71 -18.64
CA PRO A 8 4.89 5.43 -17.64
C PRO A 8 5.06 4.64 -16.33
N LEU A 9 4.01 3.92 -15.93
CA LEU A 9 4.00 3.02 -14.76
C LEU A 9 5.11 1.96 -14.81
N LEU A 10 5.55 1.59 -16.00
CA LEU A 10 6.56 0.56 -16.26
C LEU A 10 7.91 1.18 -16.70
N GLY A 11 8.12 2.47 -16.44
CA GLY A 11 9.35 3.17 -16.83
C GLY A 11 9.52 3.32 -18.34
N GLY A 12 8.41 3.44 -19.08
CA GLY A 12 8.42 3.52 -20.54
C GLY A 12 8.61 2.18 -21.24
N MET A 13 8.56 1.06 -20.52
CA MET A 13 8.48 -0.27 -21.12
C MET A 13 7.02 -0.61 -21.46
N SER A 14 6.84 -1.46 -22.46
CA SER A 14 5.55 -2.12 -22.65
C SER A 14 5.33 -3.21 -21.59
N PRO A 15 4.08 -3.57 -21.26
CA PRO A 15 3.80 -4.71 -20.41
C PRO A 15 4.51 -6.00 -20.86
N ALA A 16 4.55 -6.30 -22.16
CA ALA A 16 5.23 -7.48 -22.67
C ALA A 16 6.75 -7.47 -22.41
N GLN A 17 7.39 -6.29 -22.43
CA GLN A 17 8.80 -6.15 -22.07
C GLN A 17 9.02 -6.31 -20.56
N PHE A 18 8.17 -5.68 -19.74
CA PHE A 18 8.22 -5.79 -18.29
C PHE A 18 8.05 -7.23 -17.81
N MET A 19 7.02 -7.93 -18.31
CA MET A 19 6.74 -9.33 -17.98
C MET A 19 7.91 -10.26 -18.32
N ARG A 20 8.62 -9.99 -19.43
CA ARG A 20 9.77 -10.78 -19.86
C ARG A 20 11.01 -10.54 -19.00
N ARG A 21 11.27 -9.30 -18.58
CA ARG A 21 12.57 -8.89 -18.01
C ARG A 21 12.58 -8.74 -16.48
N HIS A 22 11.42 -8.46 -15.86
CA HIS A 22 11.35 -8.05 -14.45
C HIS A 22 10.36 -8.86 -13.62
N TRP A 23 9.16 -9.12 -14.13
CA TRP A 23 8.10 -9.81 -13.39
C TRP A 23 8.60 -11.17 -12.87
N GLN A 24 8.53 -11.36 -11.54
CA GLN A 24 9.03 -12.54 -10.81
C GLN A 24 10.52 -12.88 -11.06
N LYS A 25 11.37 -11.89 -11.37
CA LYS A 25 12.81 -12.11 -11.66
C LYS A 25 13.73 -11.18 -10.89
N LYS A 26 13.47 -9.87 -10.93
CA LYS A 26 14.34 -8.87 -10.31
C LYS A 26 13.59 -7.57 -10.02
N PRO A 27 13.98 -6.83 -8.96
CA PRO A 27 13.39 -5.54 -8.64
C PRO A 27 13.61 -4.50 -9.75
N LEU A 28 12.72 -3.51 -9.81
CA LEU A 28 12.77 -2.37 -10.72
C LEU A 28 12.36 -1.11 -9.97
N LEU A 29 13.18 -0.06 -10.06
CA LEU A 29 12.83 1.28 -9.59
C LEU A 29 12.31 2.11 -10.77
N VAL A 30 11.04 2.50 -10.72
CA VAL A 30 10.44 3.46 -11.68
C VAL A 30 10.22 4.80 -10.97
N ARG A 31 10.93 5.83 -11.42
CA ARG A 31 10.73 7.20 -10.91
C ARG A 31 9.56 7.84 -11.65
N GLN A 32 8.69 8.55 -10.93
CA GLN A 32 7.50 9.20 -11.49
C GLN A 32 6.57 8.22 -12.23
N ALA A 33 6.42 7.00 -11.69
CA ALA A 33 5.58 5.95 -12.28
C ALA A 33 4.11 6.35 -12.42
N VAL A 34 3.62 7.13 -11.45
CA VAL A 34 2.33 7.81 -11.46
C VAL A 34 2.61 9.32 -11.37
N PRO A 35 2.68 10.03 -12.51
CA PRO A 35 2.90 11.47 -12.50
C PRO A 35 1.84 12.20 -11.68
N GLU A 36 2.23 13.29 -11.01
CA GLU A 36 1.32 14.15 -10.24
C GLU A 36 0.52 13.39 -9.16
N PHE A 37 1.11 12.32 -8.60
CA PHE A 37 0.45 11.52 -7.57
C PHE A 37 0.07 12.36 -6.35
N ALA A 38 -1.23 12.45 -6.09
CA ALA A 38 -1.79 12.96 -4.85
C ALA A 38 -2.45 11.79 -4.09
N PRO A 39 -2.25 11.67 -2.77
CA PRO A 39 -2.85 10.60 -1.98
C PRO A 39 -4.39 10.60 -2.13
N PRO A 40 -4.98 9.53 -2.68
CA PRO A 40 -6.44 9.47 -2.92
C PRO A 40 -7.26 9.29 -1.65
N VAL A 41 -6.64 8.81 -0.56
CA VAL A 41 -7.23 8.64 0.76
C VAL A 41 -6.48 9.54 1.75
N LEU A 42 -7.22 10.39 2.45
CA LEU A 42 -6.63 11.24 3.48
C LEU A 42 -6.41 10.45 4.77
N ARG A 43 -5.45 10.89 5.58
CA ARG A 43 -5.14 10.28 6.89
C ARG A 43 -6.39 10.07 7.76
N ALA A 44 -7.30 11.05 7.79
CA ALA A 44 -8.49 10.98 8.63
C ALA A 44 -9.42 9.84 8.20
N ASP A 45 -9.57 9.62 6.89
CA ASP A 45 -10.43 8.59 6.29
C ASP A 45 -9.80 7.20 6.47
N LEU A 46 -8.48 7.09 6.29
CA LEU A 46 -7.74 5.86 6.58
C LEU A 46 -7.92 5.41 8.03
N PHE A 47 -7.86 6.36 8.98
CA PHE A 47 -8.03 6.06 10.40
C PHE A 47 -9.49 5.71 10.74
N ALA A 48 -10.45 6.27 10.01
CA ALA A 48 -11.84 5.89 10.13
C ALA A 48 -12.05 4.45 9.63
N LEU A 49 -11.47 4.09 8.48
CA LEU A 49 -11.51 2.72 7.93
C LEU A 49 -10.92 1.70 8.91
N ALA A 50 -9.77 2.01 9.52
CA ALA A 50 -9.14 1.13 10.51
C ALA A 50 -10.01 0.88 11.77
N GLY A 51 -11.03 1.69 12.01
CA GLY A 51 -12.00 1.52 13.10
C GLY A 51 -13.28 0.78 12.71
N GLN A 52 -13.46 0.43 11.43
CA GLN A 52 -14.66 -0.25 10.95
C GLN A 52 -14.58 -1.76 11.19
N GLU A 53 -15.71 -2.35 11.54
CA GLU A 53 -15.84 -3.80 11.61
C GLU A 53 -15.69 -4.41 10.21
N GLY A 54 -15.00 -5.55 10.10
CA GLY A 54 -14.71 -6.20 8.82
C GLY A 54 -13.54 -5.63 8.03
N VAL A 55 -12.97 -4.49 8.43
CA VAL A 55 -11.74 -3.95 7.82
C VAL A 55 -10.52 -4.47 8.57
N GLU A 56 -9.68 -5.26 7.90
CA GLU A 56 -8.43 -5.72 8.49
C GLU A 56 -7.45 -4.56 8.64
N SER A 57 -7.02 -4.31 9.87
CA SER A 57 -6.00 -3.31 10.17
C SER A 57 -5.05 -3.75 11.27
N ARG A 58 -3.81 -3.26 11.19
CA ARG A 58 -2.71 -3.62 12.08
C ARG A 58 -1.95 -2.36 12.50
N LEU A 59 -1.62 -2.25 13.78
CA LEU A 59 -0.76 -1.21 14.32
C LEU A 59 0.54 -1.85 14.78
N VAL A 60 1.64 -1.43 14.15
CA VAL A 60 3.00 -1.85 14.50
C VAL A 60 3.71 -0.68 15.18
N GLN A 61 4.32 -0.94 16.34
CA GLN A 61 5.04 0.07 17.12
C GLN A 61 6.39 -0.46 17.56
N GLN A 62 7.42 0.38 17.47
CA GLN A 62 8.74 0.09 18.05
C GLN A 62 8.89 0.83 19.40
N ILE A 63 9.01 0.09 20.49
CA ILE A 63 9.11 0.61 21.87
C ILE A 63 10.30 -0.04 22.55
N ASN A 64 11.26 0.76 23.03
CA ASN A 64 12.45 0.30 23.76
C ASN A 64 13.12 -0.93 23.09
N ASP A 65 13.38 -0.80 21.79
CA ASP A 65 13.95 -1.82 20.89
C ASP A 65 13.11 -3.09 20.65
N GLY A 66 11.94 -3.19 21.30
CA GLY A 66 10.94 -4.22 21.05
C GLY A 66 9.88 -3.82 20.01
N TRP A 67 9.27 -4.82 19.38
CA TRP A 67 8.15 -4.64 18.47
C TRP A 67 6.83 -5.02 19.14
N LYS A 68 5.81 -4.18 18.98
CA LYS A 68 4.45 -4.45 19.42
C LYS A 68 3.50 -4.43 18.22
N LEU A 69 2.74 -5.50 18.07
CA LEU A 69 1.67 -5.63 17.10
C LEU A 69 0.31 -5.58 17.82
N ARG A 70 -0.62 -4.83 17.27
CA ARG A 70 -2.04 -4.85 17.64
C ARG A 70 -2.88 -5.01 16.38
N HIS A 71 -4.03 -5.65 16.52
CA HIS A 71 -5.02 -5.79 15.46
C HIS A 71 -6.21 -4.87 15.73
N GLY A 72 -6.81 -4.37 14.65
CA GLY A 72 -8.05 -3.62 14.71
C GLY A 72 -9.29 -4.50 14.94
N PRO A 73 -10.49 -3.89 14.94
CA PRO A 73 -10.73 -2.48 14.67
C PRO A 73 -10.20 -1.56 15.77
N PHE A 74 -9.68 -0.39 15.38
CA PHE A 74 -9.14 0.61 16.32
C PHE A 74 -10.12 1.74 16.58
N GLN A 75 -10.45 1.96 17.85
CA GLN A 75 -11.03 3.25 18.22
C GLN A 75 -10.00 4.36 18.02
N ARG A 76 -10.41 5.53 17.52
CA ARG A 76 -9.49 6.64 17.20
C ARG A 76 -8.59 7.04 18.38
N ARG A 77 -9.14 7.03 19.59
CA ARG A 77 -8.42 7.31 20.86
C ARG A 77 -7.41 6.22 21.27
N SER A 78 -7.45 5.06 20.65
CA SER A 78 -6.57 3.92 20.94
C SER A 78 -5.31 3.90 20.07
N LEU A 79 -5.24 4.78 19.06
CA LEU A 79 -4.04 5.00 18.26
C LEU A 79 -3.08 5.94 18.99
N PRO A 80 -1.76 5.78 18.80
CA PRO A 80 -0.79 6.72 19.38
C PRO A 80 -0.98 8.13 18.83
N GLY A 81 -0.47 9.12 19.57
CA GLY A 81 -0.46 10.50 19.08
C GLY A 81 0.33 10.61 17.77
N LEU A 82 -0.09 11.52 16.89
CA LEU A 82 0.56 11.71 15.58
C LEU A 82 2.02 12.17 15.70
N GLN A 83 2.39 12.77 16.83
CA GLN A 83 3.77 13.19 17.14
C GLN A 83 4.57 12.10 17.86
N THR A 84 3.94 10.99 18.23
CA THR A 84 4.66 9.83 18.77
C THR A 84 5.41 9.17 17.61
N PRO A 85 6.74 9.05 17.66
CA PRO A 85 7.50 8.45 16.57
C PRO A 85 7.37 6.92 16.58
N ARG A 86 7.89 6.28 15.53
CA ARG A 86 8.10 4.83 15.42
C ARG A 86 6.84 3.98 15.53
N TRP A 87 5.76 4.40 14.89
CA TRP A 87 4.61 3.52 14.67
C TRP A 87 4.04 3.63 13.27
N THR A 88 3.41 2.55 12.82
CA THR A 88 2.76 2.43 11.52
C THR A 88 1.40 1.77 11.68
N LEU A 89 0.37 2.38 11.08
CA LEU A 89 -0.94 1.77 10.88
C LEU A 89 -1.01 1.23 9.46
N LEU A 90 -1.40 -0.03 9.31
CA LEU A 90 -1.63 -0.70 8.03
C LEU A 90 -3.12 -1.04 7.92
N VAL A 91 -3.73 -0.74 6.78
CA VAL A 91 -5.14 -1.05 6.48
C VAL A 91 -5.19 -1.79 5.17
N GLN A 92 -5.73 -3.01 5.19
CA GLN A 92 -5.86 -3.89 4.02
C GLN A 92 -7.11 -3.56 3.21
N GLY A 93 -7.17 -4.03 1.96
CA GLY A 93 -8.38 -4.00 1.14
C GLY A 93 -8.97 -2.62 0.89
N VAL A 94 -8.16 -1.55 0.90
CA VAL A 94 -8.67 -0.18 0.82
C VAL A 94 -9.34 0.10 -0.54
N ASP A 95 -8.96 -0.64 -1.57
CA ASP A 95 -9.59 -0.62 -2.89
C ASP A 95 -11.08 -0.99 -2.84
N LEU A 96 -11.51 -1.85 -1.91
CA LEU A 96 -12.91 -2.22 -1.74
C LEU A 96 -13.77 -1.10 -1.13
N HIS A 97 -13.12 -0.09 -0.54
CA HIS A 97 -13.78 1.00 0.18
C HIS A 97 -13.61 2.37 -0.48
N ASN A 98 -12.83 2.48 -1.56
CA ASN A 98 -12.54 3.75 -2.21
C ASN A 98 -12.32 3.61 -3.72
N ASP A 99 -13.21 4.19 -4.51
CA ASP A 99 -13.18 4.12 -5.98
C ASP A 99 -11.89 4.65 -6.60
N ARG A 100 -11.24 5.65 -5.98
CA ARG A 100 -9.97 6.21 -6.50
C ARG A 100 -8.82 5.24 -6.27
N ILE A 101 -8.83 4.51 -5.16
CA ILE A 101 -7.88 3.43 -4.89
C ILE A 101 -8.12 2.27 -5.85
N HIS A 102 -9.38 1.88 -6.05
CA HIS A 102 -9.74 0.85 -7.03
C HIS A 102 -9.27 1.24 -8.45
N ALA A 103 -9.47 2.50 -8.85
CA ALA A 103 -8.99 3.01 -10.13
C ALA A 103 -7.45 3.01 -10.25
N LEU A 104 -6.72 3.29 -9.15
CA LEU A 104 -5.27 3.17 -9.11
C LEU A 104 -4.81 1.73 -9.31
N MET A 105 -5.42 0.77 -8.60
CA MET A 105 -5.14 -0.66 -8.76
C MET A 105 -5.41 -1.15 -10.19
N ASN A 106 -6.47 -0.63 -10.83
CA ASN A 106 -6.83 -1.00 -12.21
C ASN A 106 -5.77 -0.62 -13.25
N GLN A 107 -4.82 0.28 -12.95
CA GLN A 107 -3.70 0.58 -13.84
C GLN A 107 -2.73 -0.61 -14.02
N PHE A 108 -2.78 -1.59 -13.12
CA PHE A 108 -1.93 -2.79 -13.13
C PHE A 108 -2.54 -4.00 -13.88
N ARG A 109 -3.70 -3.84 -14.54
CA ARG A 109 -4.42 -4.91 -15.27
C ARG A 109 -3.74 -5.43 -16.55
N PHE A 110 -2.46 -5.15 -16.74
CA PHE A 110 -1.63 -5.97 -17.62
C PHE A 110 -1.25 -7.31 -16.96
N VAL A 111 -1.35 -7.39 -15.63
CA VAL A 111 -1.33 -8.63 -14.85
C VAL A 111 -2.75 -9.21 -14.81
N PRO A 112 -2.93 -10.54 -14.96
CA PRO A 112 -4.25 -11.17 -14.86
C PRO A 112 -4.91 -10.92 -13.50
N ASP A 113 -6.23 -10.67 -13.49
CA ASP A 113 -6.99 -10.40 -12.26
C ASP A 113 -6.81 -11.49 -11.19
N ALA A 114 -6.69 -12.77 -11.58
CA ALA A 114 -6.45 -13.89 -10.65
C ALA A 114 -5.09 -13.84 -9.92
N ARG A 115 -4.21 -12.89 -10.27
CA ARG A 115 -2.90 -12.66 -9.64
C ARG A 115 -2.85 -11.35 -8.86
N LEU A 116 -3.91 -10.54 -8.94
CA LEU A 116 -4.06 -9.33 -8.14
C LEU A 116 -4.72 -9.73 -6.82
N ASP A 117 -4.22 -9.18 -5.71
CA ASP A 117 -4.76 -9.43 -4.37
C ASP A 117 -5.60 -8.22 -3.93
N ASP A 118 -5.00 -7.26 -3.23
CA ASP A 118 -5.65 -6.05 -2.76
C ASP A 118 -4.72 -4.83 -2.82
N LEU A 119 -5.22 -3.66 -2.37
CA LEU A 119 -4.40 -2.48 -2.13
C LEU A 119 -4.41 -2.10 -0.65
N MET A 120 -3.32 -2.43 0.04
CA MET A 120 -3.02 -1.97 1.40
C MET A 120 -2.46 -0.55 1.42
N ILE A 121 -2.93 0.28 2.37
CA ILE A 121 -2.32 1.59 2.66
C ILE A 121 -1.67 1.57 4.05
N SER A 122 -0.46 2.11 4.15
CA SER A 122 0.20 2.39 5.43
C SER A 122 0.27 3.89 5.73
N TYR A 123 0.10 4.24 7.00
CA TYR A 123 0.45 5.54 7.56
C TYR A 123 1.54 5.33 8.62
N ALA A 124 2.69 5.99 8.45
CA ALA A 124 3.81 5.90 9.37
C ALA A 124 4.14 7.27 9.95
N THR A 125 4.50 7.31 11.23
CA THR A 125 5.17 8.47 11.83
C THR A 125 6.67 8.42 11.56
N ASP A 126 7.41 9.44 11.98
CA ASP A 126 8.87 9.47 11.83
C ASP A 126 9.52 8.21 12.44
N GLY A 127 10.40 7.56 11.68
CA GLY A 127 10.98 6.25 12.01
C GLY A 127 9.98 5.09 12.08
N GLY A 128 8.72 5.28 11.70
CA GLY A 128 7.69 4.25 11.65
C GLY A 128 7.90 3.29 10.48
N GLY A 129 7.79 2.00 10.75
CA GLY A 129 7.78 0.97 9.71
C GLY A 129 7.36 -0.38 10.27
N VAL A 130 7.59 -1.43 9.50
CA VAL A 130 7.37 -2.84 9.89
C VAL A 130 8.69 -3.61 10.09
N GLY A 131 9.83 -2.93 9.93
CA GLY A 131 11.16 -3.55 9.96
C GLY A 131 11.50 -4.34 8.69
N PRO A 132 12.74 -4.85 8.58
CA PRO A 132 13.17 -5.70 7.46
C PRO A 132 12.38 -7.02 7.44
N HIS A 133 11.81 -7.38 6.29
CA HIS A 133 11.00 -8.58 6.09
C HIS A 133 11.04 -9.05 4.62
N PHE A 134 10.39 -10.18 4.35
CA PHE A 134 10.17 -10.72 3.01
C PHE A 134 8.68 -11.00 2.81
N ASP A 135 8.23 -10.88 1.56
CA ASP A 135 6.91 -11.30 1.09
C ASP A 135 7.08 -12.51 0.14
N SER A 136 6.05 -13.36 0.05
CA SER A 136 6.03 -14.59 -0.77
C SER A 136 5.71 -14.36 -2.24
#